data_AF-A0AA86U3J1-F1
#
_entry.id   AF-A0AA86U3J1-F1
#
_cell.length_a   1.000
_cell.length_b   1.000
_cell.length_c   1.000
_cell.angle_alpha   90.00
_cell.angle_beta   90.00
_cell.angle_gamma   90.00
#
_symmetry.space_group_name_H-M   'P 1'
#
loop_
_entity.id
_entity.type
_entity.pdbx_description
1 polymer ?
#
loop_
_entity_poly.entity_id
_entity_poly.type
_entity_poly.pdbx_seq_one_letter_code
_entity_poly.pdbx_strand_id
1 'polypeptide(L)'
;MDKSNTSTSQNDKLSEEQAQKIRELIIKSNFEISDAQIAQILDVNKSDVFKKRKVIIQQQQQIINLQETERLHNEIPESQNQFYNIFINDQNLVKYQSNVMQYLDFDYNNQNQPNNHFLNNKDTICEAFNCNTAMVVVNNKDELVGYMIWRICGQCLEIDIAEVKVEYRSRGILKNMIQALSDKYVDIAVLTGNVLPQSQIIFKRMGWEKIDQFSNNYFKTIKSKDQISIHFNELPDGLSIAIFSKIDLLDQKEYLDYFIIKNNVNNFKMKYSYGRWNCFFLFTM
;
A
#
# COMPACT_ATOMS: atom_id res chain seq x y z
N MET A 1 35.53 -49.13 -61.43
CA MET A 1 36.18 -48.18 -60.49
C MET A 1 35.36 -46.92 -60.52
N ASP A 2 34.26 -46.90 -59.78
CA ASP A 2 33.37 -45.75 -59.68
C ASP A 2 33.70 -44.99 -58.40
N LYS A 3 34.12 -43.74 -58.56
CA LYS A 3 34.32 -42.80 -57.46
C LYS A 3 32.97 -42.17 -57.13
N SER A 4 32.36 -42.62 -56.04
CA SER A 4 31.29 -41.89 -55.37
C SER A 4 31.90 -40.69 -54.63
N ASN A 5 31.63 -39.49 -55.14
CA ASN A 5 31.85 -38.23 -54.44
C ASN A 5 30.49 -37.74 -53.94
N THR A 6 30.22 -37.95 -52.65
CA THR A 6 29.16 -37.26 -51.92
C THR A 6 29.78 -36.63 -50.69
N SER A 7 30.25 -35.39 -50.83
CA SER A 7 30.52 -34.49 -49.71
C SER A 7 29.19 -33.89 -49.25
N THR A 8 28.54 -34.56 -48.30
CA THR A 8 27.44 -33.99 -47.53
C THR A 8 27.99 -32.86 -46.67
N SER A 9 27.74 -31.62 -47.11
CA SER A 9 27.80 -30.41 -46.31
C SER A 9 26.84 -30.55 -45.12
N GLN A 10 27.31 -31.10 -44.00
CA GLN A 10 26.68 -30.94 -42.70
C GLN A 10 26.82 -29.48 -42.29
N ASN A 11 25.79 -28.69 -42.57
CA ASN A 11 25.60 -27.40 -41.92
C ASN A 11 25.33 -27.68 -40.45
N ASP A 12 26.35 -27.52 -39.62
CA ASP A 12 26.29 -27.48 -38.17
C ASP A 12 25.24 -26.45 -37.74
N LYS A 13 24.02 -26.92 -37.46
CA LYS A 13 23.00 -26.15 -36.78
C LYS A 13 23.08 -26.52 -35.31
N LEU A 14 23.31 -25.53 -34.45
CA LEU A 14 23.16 -25.65 -33.00
C LEU A 14 21.87 -26.42 -32.67
N SER A 15 21.96 -27.38 -31.74
CA SER A 15 20.77 -28.06 -31.25
C SER A 15 19.86 -27.07 -30.49
N GLU A 16 18.57 -27.37 -30.44
CA GLU A 16 17.59 -26.52 -29.74
C GLU A 16 17.92 -26.39 -28.23
N GLU A 17 18.47 -27.45 -27.64
CA GLU A 17 18.97 -27.46 -26.27
C GLU A 17 20.18 -26.53 -26.06
N GLN A 18 21.13 -26.52 -27.01
CA GLN A 18 22.26 -25.60 -26.99
C GLN A 18 21.80 -24.15 -27.17
N ALA A 19 20.84 -23.90 -28.05
CA ALA A 19 20.26 -22.56 -28.24
C ALA A 19 19.56 -22.05 -26.97
N GLN A 20 18.88 -22.93 -26.23
CA GLN A 20 18.25 -22.59 -24.96
C GLN A 20 19.29 -22.28 -23.87
N LYS A 21 20.35 -23.07 -23.75
CA LYS A 21 21.46 -22.81 -22.82
C LYS A 21 22.18 -21.48 -23.12
N ILE A 22 22.36 -21.13 -24.40
CA ILE A 22 22.89 -19.82 -24.80
C ILE A 22 21.99 -18.68 -24.29
N ARG A 23 20.66 -18.81 -24.42
CA ARG A 23 19.70 -17.80 -23.93
C ARG A 23 19.81 -17.61 -22.42
N GLU A 24 19.86 -18.70 -21.65
CA GLU A 24 19.95 -18.64 -20.20
C GLU A 24 21.25 -18.00 -19.72
N LEU A 25 22.38 -18.32 -20.36
CA LEU A 25 23.68 -17.72 -20.02
C LEU A 25 23.72 -16.21 -20.31
N ILE A 26 23.14 -15.78 -21.44
CA ILE A 26 23.06 -14.35 -21.79
C ILE A 26 22.19 -13.60 -20.77
N ILE A 27 21.04 -14.16 -20.39
CA ILE A 27 20.12 -13.52 -19.43
C ILE A 27 20.73 -13.50 -18.01
N LYS A 28 21.27 -14.62 -17.52
CA LYS A 28 21.85 -14.71 -16.16
C LYS A 28 23.07 -13.81 -15.97
N SER A 29 23.85 -13.60 -17.03
CA SER A 29 25.03 -12.71 -17.00
C SER A 29 24.69 -11.25 -17.23
N ASN A 30 23.41 -10.88 -17.36
CA ASN A 30 23.00 -9.52 -17.69
C ASN A 30 23.72 -9.00 -18.96
N PHE A 31 23.92 -9.89 -19.94
CA PHE A 31 24.64 -9.63 -21.19
C PHE A 31 26.14 -9.33 -21.07
N GLU A 32 26.76 -9.48 -19.89
CA GLU A 32 28.18 -9.18 -19.68
C GLU A 32 29.11 -10.34 -20.10
N ILE A 33 28.58 -11.54 -20.35
CA ILE A 33 29.38 -12.68 -20.80
C ILE A 33 29.78 -12.52 -22.28
N SER A 34 31.03 -12.82 -22.62
CA SER A 34 31.52 -12.77 -24.00
C SER A 34 31.14 -14.01 -24.81
N ASP A 35 31.04 -13.88 -26.14
CA ASP A 35 30.72 -15.01 -27.02
C ASP A 35 31.79 -16.11 -26.98
N ALA A 36 33.05 -15.75 -26.71
CA ALA A 36 34.13 -16.71 -26.53
C ALA A 36 33.91 -17.56 -25.26
N GLN A 37 33.46 -16.95 -24.16
CA GLN A 37 33.12 -17.66 -22.93
C GLN A 37 31.91 -18.57 -23.11
N ILE A 38 30.85 -18.11 -23.78
CA ILE A 38 29.68 -18.95 -24.07
C ILE A 38 30.07 -20.13 -24.97
N ALA A 39 30.85 -19.87 -26.02
CA ALA A 39 31.33 -20.91 -26.94
C ALA A 39 32.17 -21.97 -26.22
N GLN A 40 33.02 -21.54 -25.29
CA GLN A 40 33.84 -22.42 -24.47
C GLN A 40 33.01 -23.23 -23.45
N ILE A 41 31.99 -22.64 -22.83
CA ILE A 41 31.11 -23.33 -21.86
C ILE A 41 30.28 -24.43 -22.54
N LEU A 42 29.87 -24.21 -23.78
CA LEU A 42 28.95 -25.09 -24.49
C LEU A 42 29.64 -26.00 -25.52
N ASP A 43 30.96 -25.86 -25.68
CA ASP A 43 31.77 -26.56 -26.69
C ASP A 43 31.19 -26.41 -28.10
N VAL A 44 30.94 -25.17 -28.51
CA VAL A 44 30.32 -24.82 -29.80
C VAL A 44 31.12 -23.75 -30.53
N ASN A 45 30.90 -23.63 -31.84
CA ASN A 45 31.56 -22.62 -32.65
C ASN A 45 31.12 -21.19 -32.25
N LYS A 46 32.10 -20.32 -31.97
CA LYS A 46 31.89 -18.91 -31.64
C LYS A 46 31.05 -18.16 -32.69
N SER A 47 31.20 -18.52 -33.97
CA SER A 47 30.43 -17.92 -35.07
C SER A 47 28.92 -18.15 -34.91
N ASP A 48 28.52 -19.33 -34.44
CA ASP A 48 27.11 -19.69 -34.28
C ASP A 48 26.52 -19.07 -33.01
N VAL A 49 27.31 -18.96 -31.95
CA VAL A 49 26.97 -18.18 -30.75
C VAL A 49 26.71 -16.72 -31.10
N PHE A 50 27.60 -16.08 -31.88
CA PHE A 50 27.46 -14.70 -32.31
C PHE A 50 26.17 -14.47 -33.11
N LYS A 51 25.91 -15.32 -34.12
CA LYS A 51 24.67 -15.25 -34.92
C LYS A 51 23.44 -15.39 -34.04
N LYS A 52 23.46 -16.28 -33.05
CA LYS A 52 22.30 -16.53 -32.21
C LYS A 52 22.07 -15.46 -31.15
N ARG A 53 23.14 -14.92 -30.55
CA ARG A 53 23.10 -13.75 -29.67
C ARG A 53 22.52 -12.53 -30.38
N LYS A 54 22.92 -12.28 -31.62
CA LYS A 54 22.38 -11.17 -32.44
C LYS A 54 20.86 -11.27 -32.60
N VAL A 55 20.34 -12.48 -32.87
CA VAL A 55 18.89 -12.73 -32.97
C VAL A 55 18.18 -12.52 -31.63
N ILE A 56 18.75 -12.98 -30.52
CA ILE A 56 18.18 -12.81 -29.16
C ILE A 56 18.08 -11.33 -28.80
N ILE A 57 19.15 -10.55 -29.05
CA ILE A 57 19.17 -9.11 -28.80
C ILE A 57 18.13 -8.40 -29.66
N GLN A 58 18.01 -8.76 -30.95
CA GLN A 58 16.97 -8.18 -31.82
C GLN A 58 15.54 -8.49 -31.32
N GLN A 59 15.28 -9.72 -30.87
CA GLN A 59 13.98 -10.10 -30.31
C GLN A 59 13.66 -9.34 -29.02
N GLN A 60 14.64 -9.15 -28.14
CA GLN A 60 14.46 -8.35 -26.92
C GLN A 60 14.26 -6.87 -27.21
N GLN A 61 14.97 -6.31 -28.18
CA GLN A 61 14.75 -4.92 -28.60
C GLN A 61 13.33 -4.74 -29.15
N GLN A 62 12.82 -5.71 -29.92
CA GLN A 62 11.42 -5.68 -30.38
C GLN A 62 10.42 -5.74 -29.22
N ILE A 63 10.68 -6.56 -28.20
CA ILE A 63 9.83 -6.63 -26.99
C ILE A 63 9.86 -5.31 -26.22
N ILE A 64 11.04 -4.71 -26.04
CA ILE A 64 11.20 -3.40 -25.38
C ILE A 64 10.42 -2.33 -26.15
N ASN A 65 10.60 -2.27 -27.48
CA ASN A 65 9.89 -1.30 -28.31
C ASN A 65 8.36 -1.50 -28.25
N LEU A 66 7.87 -2.74 -28.21
CA LEU A 66 6.45 -3.05 -28.03
C LEU A 66 5.94 -2.60 -26.65
N GLN A 67 6.69 -2.86 -25.58
CA GLN A 67 6.37 -2.41 -24.23
C GLN A 67 6.38 -0.88 -24.10
N GLU A 68 7.31 -0.20 -24.77
CA GLU A 68 7.35 1.27 -24.84
C GLU A 68 6.19 1.82 -25.66
N THR A 69 5.82 1.17 -26.76
CA THR A 69 4.66 1.57 -27.57
C THR A 69 3.35 1.38 -26.80
N GLU A 70 3.21 0.29 -26.05
CA GLU A 70 2.08 0.06 -25.13
C GLU A 70 2.06 1.07 -23.98
N ARG A 71 3.22 1.49 -23.46
CA ARG A 71 3.30 2.60 -22.49
C ARG A 71 2.83 3.92 -23.09
N LEU A 72 3.33 4.27 -24.28
CA LEU A 72 2.97 5.49 -25.00
C LEU A 72 1.50 5.53 -25.43
N HIS A 73 0.89 4.37 -25.76
CA HIS A 73 -0.55 4.28 -26.02
C HIS A 73 -1.42 4.38 -24.75
N ASN A 74 -0.85 4.15 -23.57
CA ASN A 74 -1.53 4.32 -22.28
C ASN A 74 -1.26 5.69 -21.63
N GLU A 75 -0.37 6.50 -22.20
CA GLU A 75 -0.16 7.89 -21.80
C GLU A 75 -1.26 8.79 -22.40
N ILE A 76 -2.42 8.78 -21.74
CA ILE A 76 -3.42 9.83 -21.89
C ILE A 76 -2.72 11.18 -21.58
N PRO A 77 -2.85 12.22 -22.42
CA PRO A 77 -2.13 13.48 -22.24
C PRO A 77 -2.32 14.03 -20.82
N GLU A 78 -1.24 14.42 -20.15
CA GLU A 78 -1.20 14.84 -18.74
C GLU A 78 -2.23 15.91 -18.35
N SER A 79 -2.70 16.70 -19.32
CA SER A 79 -3.76 17.71 -19.15
C SER A 79 -5.17 17.13 -18.91
N GLN A 80 -5.39 15.83 -19.16
CA GLN A 80 -6.70 15.18 -19.02
C GLN A 80 -6.87 14.34 -17.74
N ASN A 81 -5.82 14.15 -16.95
CA ASN A 81 -5.84 13.32 -15.72
C ASN A 81 -5.56 14.14 -14.44
N GLN A 82 -5.95 15.42 -14.42
CA GLN A 82 -5.88 16.20 -13.18
C GLN A 82 -7.06 15.87 -12.27
N PHE A 83 -6.73 15.46 -11.05
CA PHE A 83 -7.67 15.16 -9.98
C PHE A 83 -7.46 16.14 -8.82
N TYR A 84 -8.56 16.63 -8.26
CA TYR A 84 -8.56 17.65 -7.22
C TYR A 84 -9.18 17.10 -5.95
N ASN A 85 -8.43 17.15 -4.85
CA ASN A 85 -8.92 16.82 -3.51
C ASN A 85 -9.64 18.05 -2.93
N ILE A 86 -10.91 17.90 -2.58
CA ILE A 86 -11.73 18.96 -2.00
C ILE A 86 -12.18 18.52 -0.61
N PHE A 87 -11.74 19.24 0.41
CA PHE A 87 -12.23 19.06 1.77
C PHE A 87 -13.61 19.66 1.93
N ILE A 88 -14.49 18.93 2.61
CA ILE A 88 -15.86 19.38 2.87
C ILE A 88 -15.86 20.50 3.91
N ASN A 89 -16.68 21.51 3.63
CA ASN A 89 -16.98 22.65 4.46
C ASN A 89 -18.41 23.12 4.20
N ASP A 90 -18.90 24.06 5.00
CA ASP A 90 -20.29 24.54 4.93
C ASP A 90 -20.68 25.10 3.55
N GLN A 91 -19.73 25.61 2.77
CA GLN A 91 -19.99 26.21 1.45
C GLN A 91 -20.20 25.14 0.37
N ASN A 92 -19.54 23.98 0.49
CA ASN A 92 -19.53 22.94 -0.55
C ASN A 92 -20.23 21.64 -0.14
N LEU A 93 -20.63 21.52 1.14
CA LEU A 93 -21.28 20.36 1.74
C LEU A 93 -22.48 19.87 0.94
N VAL A 94 -23.47 20.74 0.71
CA VAL A 94 -24.75 20.34 0.08
C VAL A 94 -24.52 19.74 -1.31
N LYS A 95 -23.64 20.37 -2.11
CA LYS A 95 -23.30 19.94 -3.45
C LYS A 95 -22.65 18.55 -3.43
N TYR A 96 -21.57 18.40 -2.68
CA TYR A 96 -20.76 17.18 -2.75
C TYR A 96 -21.40 16.00 -2.00
N GLN A 97 -22.14 16.27 -0.91
CA GLN A 97 -22.95 15.25 -0.26
C GLN A 97 -24.00 14.72 -1.24
N SER A 98 -24.73 15.60 -1.93
CA SER A 98 -25.73 15.18 -2.92
C SER A 98 -25.10 14.34 -4.05
N ASN A 99 -23.94 14.74 -4.57
CA ASN A 99 -23.22 13.99 -5.61
C ASN A 99 -22.81 12.59 -5.15
N VAL A 100 -22.30 12.45 -3.91
CA VAL A 100 -21.95 11.13 -3.35
C VAL A 100 -23.19 10.28 -3.15
N MET A 101 -24.29 10.85 -2.64
CA MET A 101 -25.54 10.10 -2.46
C MET A 101 -26.12 9.60 -3.78
N GLN A 102 -26.17 10.46 -4.81
CA GLN A 102 -26.62 10.07 -6.15
C GLN A 102 -25.76 8.95 -6.74
N TYR A 103 -24.43 9.02 -6.54
CA TYR A 103 -23.53 7.95 -6.97
C TYR A 103 -23.83 6.63 -6.25
N LEU A 104 -23.96 6.64 -4.92
CA LEU A 104 -24.22 5.42 -4.14
C LEU A 104 -25.58 4.81 -4.50
N ASP A 105 -26.61 5.63 -4.69
CA ASP A 105 -27.93 5.18 -5.14
C ASP A 105 -27.86 4.58 -6.55
N PHE A 106 -27.14 5.19 -7.48
CA PHE A 106 -26.94 4.67 -8.84
C PHE A 106 -26.17 3.35 -8.85
N ASP A 107 -25.07 3.27 -8.08
CA ASP A 107 -24.21 2.07 -8.02
C ASP A 107 -24.97 0.87 -7.45
N TYR A 108 -25.72 1.09 -6.37
CA TYR A 108 -26.56 0.06 -5.74
C TYR A 108 -27.64 -0.49 -6.68
N ASN A 109 -28.30 0.39 -7.45
CA ASN A 109 -29.38 -0.04 -8.35
C ASN A 109 -28.88 -0.76 -9.61
N ASN A 110 -27.64 -0.52 -10.04
CA ASN A 110 -27.07 -1.14 -11.25
C ASN A 110 -26.32 -2.44 -10.98
N GLN A 111 -25.77 -2.63 -9.77
CA GLN A 111 -25.09 -3.85 -9.40
C GLN A 111 -26.06 -4.74 -8.62
N ASN A 112 -26.49 -5.86 -9.20
CA ASN A 112 -27.29 -6.90 -8.53
C ASN A 112 -26.52 -7.60 -7.36
N GLN A 113 -25.68 -6.88 -6.61
CA GLN A 113 -24.79 -7.36 -5.55
C GLN A 113 -25.02 -6.60 -4.23
N PRO A 114 -26.12 -6.85 -3.51
CA PRO A 114 -26.51 -6.09 -2.31
C PRO A 114 -25.48 -6.09 -1.15
N ASN A 115 -24.48 -6.98 -1.17
CA ASN A 115 -23.57 -7.21 -0.04
C ASN A 115 -22.21 -6.46 -0.11
N ASN A 116 -21.96 -5.65 -1.15
CA ASN A 116 -20.67 -4.95 -1.34
C ASN A 116 -20.78 -3.41 -1.37
N HIS A 117 -21.93 -2.82 -1.06
CA HIS A 117 -22.14 -1.39 -1.27
C HIS A 117 -21.99 -0.57 0.01
N PHE A 118 -21.19 0.49 -0.09
CA PHE A 118 -21.06 1.50 0.96
C PHE A 118 -22.36 2.30 1.19
N LEU A 119 -23.38 2.16 0.32
CA LEU A 119 -24.70 2.76 0.51
C LEU A 119 -25.34 2.37 1.85
N ASN A 120 -25.06 1.16 2.36
CA ASN A 120 -25.54 0.75 3.69
C ASN A 120 -24.95 1.59 4.84
N ASN A 121 -23.91 2.38 4.56
CA ASN A 121 -23.29 3.34 5.49
C ASN A 121 -23.68 4.79 5.17
N LYS A 122 -24.79 5.01 4.45
CA LYS A 122 -25.27 6.34 4.05
C LYS A 122 -25.35 7.32 5.21
N ASP A 123 -25.85 6.88 6.36
CA ASP A 123 -25.98 7.73 7.55
C ASP A 123 -24.60 8.18 8.06
N THR A 124 -23.65 7.24 8.19
CA THR A 124 -22.27 7.54 8.58
C THR A 124 -21.59 8.49 7.60
N ILE A 125 -21.81 8.31 6.29
CA ILE A 125 -21.27 9.20 5.26
C ILE A 125 -21.89 10.59 5.41
N CYS A 126 -23.22 10.70 5.51
CA CYS A 126 -23.90 11.98 5.70
C CYS A 126 -23.43 12.70 6.97
N GLU A 127 -23.28 11.98 8.08
CA GLU A 127 -22.76 12.52 9.33
C GLU A 127 -21.34 13.08 9.15
N ALA A 128 -20.45 12.35 8.49
CA ALA A 128 -19.09 12.83 8.23
C ALA A 128 -19.06 14.10 7.36
N PHE A 129 -19.97 14.23 6.38
CA PHE A 129 -20.13 15.46 5.61
C PHE A 129 -20.60 16.62 6.51
N ASN A 130 -21.62 16.38 7.35
CA ASN A 130 -22.14 17.39 8.29
C ASN A 130 -21.10 17.82 9.34
N CYS A 131 -20.21 16.93 9.73
CA CYS A 131 -19.14 17.19 10.68
C CYS A 131 -17.85 17.74 10.02
N ASN A 132 -17.85 18.01 8.71
CA ASN A 132 -16.67 18.44 7.94
C ASN A 132 -15.47 17.46 8.07
N THR A 133 -15.75 16.18 8.33
CA THR A 133 -14.76 15.08 8.37
C THR A 133 -14.84 14.20 7.13
N ALA A 134 -15.03 14.86 5.98
CA ALA A 134 -15.12 14.25 4.67
C ALA A 134 -14.30 15.02 3.63
N MET A 135 -13.90 14.32 2.57
CA MET A 135 -13.33 14.90 1.37
C MET A 135 -13.85 14.17 0.14
N VAL A 136 -13.88 14.87 -0.97
CA VAL A 136 -14.16 14.30 -2.29
C VAL A 136 -12.98 14.52 -3.23
N VAL A 137 -12.91 13.66 -4.24
CA VAL A 137 -12.01 13.85 -5.38
C VAL A 137 -12.85 14.12 -6.60
N VAL A 138 -12.54 15.18 -7.33
CA VAL A 138 -13.16 15.50 -8.62
C VAL A 138 -12.13 15.57 -9.72
N ASN A 139 -12.53 15.34 -10.97
CA ASN A 139 -11.67 15.57 -12.13
C ASN A 139 -11.73 17.03 -12.60
N ASN A 140 -11.03 17.35 -13.69
CA ASN A 140 -11.05 18.67 -14.34
C ASN A 140 -12.41 19.11 -14.90
N LYS A 141 -13.40 18.22 -14.95
CA LYS A 141 -14.79 18.51 -15.31
C LYS A 141 -15.71 18.63 -14.09
N ASP A 142 -15.15 18.67 -12.88
CA ASP A 142 -15.89 18.69 -11.60
C ASP A 142 -16.78 17.44 -11.41
N GLU A 143 -16.47 16.34 -12.10
CA GLU A 143 -17.16 15.06 -11.91
C GLU A 143 -16.58 14.34 -10.70
N LEU A 144 -17.46 13.76 -9.87
CA LEU A 144 -17.05 12.96 -8.71
C LEU A 144 -16.26 11.72 -9.16
N VAL A 145 -15.08 11.54 -8.59
CA VAL A 145 -14.14 10.44 -8.84
C VAL A 145 -14.02 9.49 -7.64
N GLY A 146 -14.11 10.03 -6.43
CA GLY A 146 -14.01 9.27 -5.20
C GLY A 146 -14.31 10.15 -3.99
N TYR A 147 -14.38 9.53 -2.81
CA TYR A 147 -14.55 10.24 -1.55
C TYR A 147 -13.86 9.48 -0.42
N MET A 148 -13.58 10.20 0.66
CA MET A 148 -13.06 9.63 1.89
C MET A 148 -13.71 10.33 3.08
N ILE A 149 -14.08 9.55 4.08
CA ILE A 149 -14.57 10.01 5.37
C ILE A 149 -13.70 9.45 6.48
N TRP A 150 -13.62 10.19 7.59
CA TRP A 150 -12.81 9.81 8.72
C TRP A 150 -13.38 10.32 10.04
N ARG A 151 -12.80 9.81 11.12
CA ARG A 151 -13.03 10.28 12.49
C ARG A 151 -11.70 10.62 13.15
N ILE A 152 -11.72 11.63 14.02
CA ILE A 152 -10.55 12.06 14.78
C ILE A 152 -10.71 11.55 16.21
N CYS A 153 -9.71 10.81 16.68
CA CYS A 153 -9.66 10.20 18.00
C CYS A 153 -8.35 10.64 18.70
N GLY A 154 -8.36 11.85 19.27
CA GLY A 154 -7.17 12.45 19.86
C GLY A 154 -6.09 12.76 18.82
N GLN A 155 -4.91 12.16 18.96
CA GLN A 155 -3.79 12.29 18.01
C GLN A 155 -3.81 11.25 16.87
N CYS A 156 -4.86 10.41 16.84
CA CYS A 156 -5.07 9.41 15.82
C CYS A 156 -6.24 9.84 14.91
N LEU A 157 -6.14 9.51 13.63
CA LEU A 157 -7.22 9.68 12.67
C LEU A 157 -7.56 8.32 12.06
N GLU A 158 -8.82 7.91 12.19
CA GLU A 158 -9.32 6.66 11.64
C GLU A 158 -10.04 6.93 10.31
N ILE A 159 -9.57 6.30 9.24
CA ILE A 159 -10.24 6.31 7.94
C ILE A 159 -11.37 5.28 7.99
N ASP A 160 -12.61 5.76 7.93
CA ASP A 160 -13.79 4.90 7.97
C ASP A 160 -14.09 4.29 6.61
N ILE A 161 -14.20 5.15 5.60
CA ILE A 161 -14.50 4.75 4.22
C ILE A 161 -13.62 5.58 3.30
N ALA A 162 -12.96 4.91 2.37
CA ALA A 162 -12.26 5.54 1.25
C ALA A 162 -12.62 4.78 -0.03
N GLU A 163 -13.33 5.46 -0.93
CA GLU A 163 -13.84 4.86 -2.14
C GLU A 163 -13.37 5.63 -3.38
N VAL A 164 -12.97 4.87 -4.40
CA VAL A 164 -12.67 5.39 -5.74
C VAL A 164 -13.54 4.62 -6.73
N LYS A 165 -14.27 5.36 -7.57
CA LYS A 165 -15.09 4.82 -8.65
C LYS A 165 -14.26 3.90 -9.55
N VAL A 166 -14.86 2.80 -10.00
CA VAL A 166 -14.18 1.66 -10.64
C VAL A 166 -13.32 2.11 -11.84
N GLU A 167 -13.88 2.95 -12.69
CA GLU A 167 -13.27 3.47 -13.92
C GLU A 167 -12.08 4.43 -13.69
N TYR A 168 -11.91 4.90 -12.45
CA TYR A 168 -10.80 5.75 -12.02
C TYR A 168 -9.77 5.02 -11.15
N ARG A 169 -9.97 3.73 -10.83
CA ARG A 169 -9.01 2.96 -10.01
C ARG A 169 -7.65 2.80 -10.72
N SER A 170 -6.64 2.44 -9.92
CA SER A 170 -5.24 2.29 -10.37
C SER A 170 -4.54 3.57 -10.85
N ARG A 171 -5.13 4.75 -10.64
CA ARG A 171 -4.55 6.06 -10.98
C ARG A 171 -3.92 6.81 -9.80
N GLY A 172 -3.64 6.11 -8.69
CA GLY A 172 -3.03 6.73 -7.50
C GLY A 172 -3.96 7.63 -6.66
N ILE A 173 -5.25 7.74 -6.99
CA ILE A 173 -6.19 8.63 -6.30
C ILE A 173 -6.27 8.37 -4.79
N LEU A 174 -6.35 7.09 -4.35
CA LEU A 174 -6.36 6.76 -2.93
C LEU A 174 -5.10 7.26 -2.21
N LYS A 175 -3.93 7.10 -2.83
CA LYS A 175 -2.66 7.61 -2.30
C LYS A 175 -2.71 9.12 -2.16
N ASN A 176 -3.27 9.82 -3.15
CA ASN A 176 -3.42 11.27 -3.13
C ASN A 176 -4.40 11.75 -2.04
N MET A 177 -5.50 11.02 -1.81
CA MET A 177 -6.43 11.32 -0.70
C MET A 177 -5.73 11.19 0.65
N ILE A 178 -5.02 10.07 0.89
CA ILE A 178 -4.27 9.85 2.13
C ILE A 178 -3.21 10.92 2.33
N GLN A 179 -2.49 11.31 1.27
CA GLN A 179 -1.48 12.36 1.36
C GLN A 179 -2.12 13.71 1.72
N ALA A 180 -3.15 14.13 0.99
CA ALA A 180 -3.85 15.38 1.27
C ALA A 180 -4.43 15.42 2.69
N LEU A 181 -4.97 14.30 3.17
CA LEU A 181 -5.45 14.17 4.55
C LEU A 181 -4.31 14.35 5.56
N SER A 182 -3.15 13.72 5.29
CA SER A 182 -1.95 13.84 6.14
C SER A 182 -1.45 15.29 6.18
N ASP A 183 -1.48 15.99 5.05
CA ASP A 183 -1.04 17.38 4.92
C ASP A 183 -2.00 18.35 5.62
N LYS A 184 -3.32 18.07 5.61
CA LYS A 184 -4.34 18.88 6.30
C LYS A 184 -4.20 18.82 7.81
N TYR A 185 -4.00 17.63 8.37
CA TYR A 185 -4.00 17.41 9.81
C TYR A 185 -2.58 17.40 10.36
N VAL A 186 -2.03 18.61 10.47
CA VAL A 186 -0.66 18.83 10.95
C VAL A 186 -0.42 18.40 12.39
N ASP A 187 -1.43 18.04 13.18
CA ASP A 187 -1.28 17.58 14.58
C ASP A 187 -1.51 16.07 14.75
N ILE A 188 -1.92 15.37 13.70
CA ILE A 188 -2.15 13.93 13.74
C ILE A 188 -0.84 13.18 13.57
N ALA A 189 -0.65 12.18 14.41
CA ALA A 189 0.56 11.36 14.45
C ALA A 189 0.41 10.06 13.67
N VAL A 190 -0.79 9.47 13.75
CA VAL A 190 -1.08 8.12 13.29
C VAL A 190 -2.39 8.12 12.51
N LEU A 191 -2.36 7.50 11.34
CA LEU A 191 -3.56 7.11 10.60
C LEU A 191 -3.88 5.66 10.90
N THR A 192 -5.15 5.33 11.10
CA THR A 192 -5.64 3.96 11.27
C THR A 192 -6.77 3.67 10.28
N GLY A 193 -7.05 2.40 10.04
CA GLY A 193 -8.21 1.99 9.25
C GLY A 193 -8.35 0.49 9.13
N ASN A 194 -9.59 0.04 8.89
CA ASN A 194 -9.88 -1.35 8.59
C ASN A 194 -9.80 -1.56 7.07
N VAL A 195 -8.86 -2.39 6.62
CA VAL A 195 -8.54 -2.56 5.21
C VAL A 195 -9.15 -3.85 4.70
N LEU A 196 -10.08 -3.73 3.76
CA LEU A 196 -10.67 -4.88 3.07
C LEU A 196 -9.58 -5.81 2.48
N PRO A 197 -9.77 -7.15 2.50
CA PRO A 197 -8.75 -8.11 2.06
C PRO A 197 -8.12 -7.79 0.69
N GLN A 198 -8.93 -7.39 -0.28
CA GLN A 198 -8.50 -7.02 -1.64
C GLN A 198 -7.60 -5.78 -1.69
N SER A 199 -7.66 -4.91 -0.68
CA SER A 199 -6.93 -3.64 -0.63
C SER A 199 -5.62 -3.73 0.17
N GLN A 200 -5.37 -4.84 0.87
CA GLN A 200 -4.21 -5.00 1.78
C GLN A 200 -2.86 -4.78 1.09
N ILE A 201 -2.71 -5.28 -0.15
CA ILE A 201 -1.47 -5.12 -0.92
C ILE A 201 -1.17 -3.64 -1.20
N ILE A 202 -2.21 -2.85 -1.46
CA ILE A 202 -2.08 -1.42 -1.73
C ILE A 202 -1.61 -0.69 -0.46
N PHE A 203 -2.24 -0.97 0.68
CA PHE A 203 -1.87 -0.36 1.96
C PHE A 203 -0.45 -0.72 2.39
N LYS A 204 -0.04 -1.99 2.27
CA LYS A 204 1.34 -2.41 2.53
C LYS A 204 2.35 -1.67 1.64
N ARG A 205 2.07 -1.51 0.34
CA ARG A 205 2.92 -0.75 -0.59
C ARG A 205 2.99 0.74 -0.25
N MET A 206 1.97 1.29 0.41
CA MET A 206 1.94 2.66 0.90
C MET A 206 2.65 2.84 2.27
N GLY A 207 3.26 1.79 2.80
CA GLY A 207 3.98 1.79 4.08
C GLY A 207 3.07 1.70 5.30
N TRP A 208 1.85 1.15 5.15
CA TRP A 208 1.00 0.84 6.30
C TRP A 208 1.38 -0.49 6.93
N GLU A 209 1.40 -0.54 8.25
CA GLU A 209 1.70 -1.70 9.07
C GLU A 209 0.41 -2.34 9.57
N LYS A 210 0.37 -3.67 9.63
CA LYS A 210 -0.80 -4.40 10.13
C LYS A 210 -0.76 -4.43 11.66
N ILE A 211 -1.91 -4.27 12.32
CA ILE A 211 -2.03 -4.46 13.77
C ILE A 211 -2.34 -5.93 14.03
N ASP A 212 -1.37 -6.69 14.55
CA ASP A 212 -1.48 -8.17 14.66
C ASP A 212 -2.66 -8.66 15.50
N GLN A 213 -3.11 -7.86 16.47
CA GLN A 213 -4.20 -8.21 17.39
C GLN A 213 -5.60 -8.05 16.79
N PHE A 214 -5.75 -7.32 15.67
CA PHE A 214 -7.04 -7.05 15.06
C PHE A 214 -7.04 -7.48 13.59
N SER A 215 -8.00 -8.32 13.22
CA SER A 215 -8.12 -8.75 11.83
C SER A 215 -8.35 -7.53 10.93
N ASN A 216 -7.51 -7.40 9.90
CA ASN A 216 -7.60 -6.36 8.87
C ASN A 216 -7.37 -4.90 9.30
N ASN A 217 -6.97 -4.63 10.55
CA ASN A 217 -6.62 -3.27 10.94
C ASN A 217 -5.17 -2.95 10.55
N TYR A 218 -4.99 -1.76 9.99
CA TYR A 218 -3.68 -1.22 9.63
C TYR A 218 -3.49 0.16 10.25
N PHE A 219 -2.24 0.54 10.45
CA PHE A 219 -1.85 1.87 10.85
C PHE A 219 -0.70 2.40 9.99
N LYS A 220 -0.58 3.72 9.93
CA LYS A 220 0.56 4.41 9.34
C LYS A 220 0.94 5.58 10.22
N THR A 221 2.18 5.55 10.70
CA THR A 221 2.79 6.69 11.37
C THR A 221 3.13 7.74 10.33
N ILE A 222 2.54 8.94 10.44
CA ILE A 222 2.75 10.05 9.50
C ILE A 222 3.67 11.13 10.04
N LYS A 223 3.95 11.13 11.35
CA LYS A 223 4.95 11.98 12.00
C LYS A 223 5.99 11.16 12.73
N SER A 224 7.25 11.60 12.71
CA SER A 224 8.28 10.95 13.52
C SER A 224 7.96 11.12 15.02
N LYS A 225 8.38 10.18 15.87
CA LYS A 225 8.18 10.24 17.32
C LYS A 225 8.67 11.57 17.93
N ASP A 226 9.69 12.18 17.33
CA ASP A 226 10.29 13.43 17.77
C ASP A 226 9.42 14.67 17.45
N GLN A 227 8.54 14.57 16.43
CA GLN A 227 7.58 15.61 16.04
C GLN A 227 6.24 15.47 16.77
N ILE A 228 5.99 14.31 17.37
CA ILE A 228 4.89 14.12 18.30
C ILE A 228 5.41 14.59 19.65
N SER A 229 5.43 15.90 19.88
CA SER A 229 5.75 16.48 21.18
C SER A 229 4.60 16.17 22.15
N ILE A 230 4.45 14.91 22.55
CA ILE A 230 3.67 14.59 23.72
C ILE A 230 4.53 15.01 24.89
N HIS A 231 4.35 16.26 25.32
CA HIS A 231 4.77 16.69 26.63
C HIS A 231 3.96 15.93 27.67
N PHE A 232 4.26 14.64 27.87
CA PHE A 232 4.04 13.96 29.15
C PHE A 232 5.05 14.52 30.15
N ASN A 233 5.14 15.84 30.28
CA ASN A 233 6.15 16.44 31.13
C ASN A 233 5.79 16.17 32.59
N GLU A 234 4.49 16.13 32.93
CA GLU A 234 4.04 15.85 34.29
C GLU A 234 2.70 15.11 34.28
N LEU A 235 2.63 13.99 35.00
CA LEU A 235 1.36 13.41 35.43
C LEU A 235 0.83 14.27 36.58
N PRO A 236 -0.47 14.60 36.62
CA PRO A 236 -1.06 15.27 37.78
C PRO A 236 -0.73 14.53 39.09
N ASP A 237 -0.53 15.28 40.17
CA ASP A 237 -0.21 14.71 41.48
C ASP A 237 -1.22 13.62 41.87
N GLY A 238 -0.69 12.44 42.22
CA GLY A 238 -1.50 11.27 42.58
C GLY A 238 -1.86 10.34 41.42
N LEU A 239 -1.45 10.63 40.18
CA LEU A 239 -1.66 9.75 39.03
C LEU A 239 -0.38 9.02 38.61
N SER A 240 -0.54 7.76 38.19
CA SER A 240 0.52 6.90 37.66
C SER A 240 0.06 6.28 36.34
N ILE A 241 0.95 6.22 35.35
CA ILE A 241 0.72 5.39 34.16
C ILE A 241 1.31 4.00 34.43
N ALA A 242 0.48 2.97 34.35
CA ALA A 242 0.92 1.58 34.29
C ALA A 242 0.83 1.09 32.85
N ILE A 243 1.97 0.68 32.28
CA ILE A 243 2.03 0.07 30.95
C ILE A 243 2.26 -1.43 31.15
N PHE A 244 1.40 -2.25 30.57
CA PHE A 244 1.50 -3.71 30.61
C PHE A 244 1.92 -4.20 29.23
N SER A 245 3.06 -4.90 29.14
CA SER A 245 3.44 -5.64 27.94
C SER A 245 3.35 -7.12 28.23
N LYS A 246 2.58 -7.85 27.41
CA LYS A 246 2.58 -9.32 27.45
C LYS A 246 3.91 -9.81 26.87
N ILE A 247 4.86 -10.18 27.71
CA ILE A 247 6.06 -10.90 27.27
C ILE A 247 5.72 -12.38 27.37
N ASP A 248 5.55 -13.05 26.23
CA ASP A 248 5.52 -14.50 26.18
C ASP A 248 6.95 -15.01 26.46
N LEU A 249 7.26 -15.28 27.73
CA LEU A 249 8.43 -16.05 28.10
C LEU A 249 8.10 -17.52 27.87
N LEU A 250 8.58 -18.05 26.74
CA LEU A 250 8.56 -19.48 26.45
C LEU A 250 9.25 -20.23 27.62
N ASP A 251 8.51 -21.17 28.20
CA ASP A 251 8.96 -22.23 29.13
C ASP A 251 9.05 -21.99 30.65
N GLN A 252 8.44 -20.95 31.23
CA GLN A 252 8.30 -20.90 32.70
C GLN A 252 6.87 -20.57 33.15
N LYS A 253 6.33 -21.41 34.05
CA LYS A 253 5.02 -21.30 34.73
C LYS A 253 4.96 -20.13 35.72
N GLU A 254 5.68 -19.04 35.46
CA GLU A 254 5.65 -17.82 36.27
C GLU A 254 5.53 -16.63 35.34
N TYR A 255 4.35 -16.00 35.36
CA TYR A 255 4.08 -14.75 34.68
C TYR A 255 4.79 -13.65 35.46
N LEU A 256 5.84 -13.08 34.87
CA LEU A 256 6.49 -11.91 35.45
C LEU A 256 6.04 -10.65 34.72
N ASP A 257 5.02 -10.00 35.28
CA ASP A 257 4.62 -8.66 34.87
C ASP A 257 5.61 -7.65 35.46
N TYR A 258 6.41 -7.01 34.61
CA TYR A 258 7.20 -5.86 35.04
C TYR A 258 6.36 -4.59 34.93
N PHE A 259 6.31 -3.82 36.03
CA PHE A 259 5.74 -2.47 36.04
C PHE A 259 6.88 -1.46 35.86
N ILE A 260 6.78 -0.57 34.87
CA ILE A 260 7.55 0.69 34.89
C ILE A 260 6.58 1.78 35.33
N ILE A 261 6.58 2.07 36.62
CA ILE A 261 5.89 3.25 37.16
C ILE A 261 6.82 4.45 36.97
N LYS A 262 6.48 5.36 36.06
CA LYS A 262 7.07 6.71 36.04
C LYS A 262 6.26 7.58 37.00
N ASN A 263 6.73 7.73 38.24
CA ASN A 263 6.13 8.62 39.25
C ASN A 263 6.97 9.86 39.51
N ASN A 264 6.32 10.93 39.95
CA ASN A 264 6.95 12.00 40.72
C ASN A 264 7.24 11.45 42.13
N VAL A 265 8.52 11.31 42.49
CA VAL A 265 9.03 10.32 43.47
C VAL A 265 8.73 10.66 44.95
N ASN A 266 8.05 11.76 45.27
CA ASN A 266 8.25 12.37 46.59
C ASN A 266 7.27 12.07 47.73
N ASN A 267 6.10 11.42 47.57
CA ASN A 267 5.09 11.49 48.65
C ASN A 267 4.37 10.22 49.14
N PHE A 268 4.72 8.99 48.76
CA PHE A 268 4.03 7.83 49.35
C PHE A 268 4.97 6.68 49.76
N LYS A 269 4.91 6.33 51.06
CA LYS A 269 5.34 5.03 51.58
C LYS A 269 4.46 3.94 50.95
N MET A 270 4.97 3.24 49.95
CA MET A 270 4.27 2.10 49.34
C MET A 270 3.88 1.06 50.39
N LYS A 271 2.57 0.88 50.60
CA LYS A 271 1.98 -0.35 51.12
C LYS A 271 1.40 -1.10 49.93
N TYR A 272 2.00 -2.24 49.58
CA TYR A 272 1.45 -3.15 48.59
C TYR A 272 0.06 -3.61 49.05
N SER A 273 -0.92 -3.52 48.15
CA SER A 273 -2.22 -4.19 48.32
C SER A 273 -2.58 -4.88 47.00
N TYR A 274 -2.62 -6.22 47.07
CA TYR A 274 -3.09 -7.10 46.00
C TYR A 274 -4.60 -6.94 45.82
N GLY A 275 -5.05 -6.78 44.57
CA GLY A 275 -6.46 -6.68 44.23
C GLY A 275 -6.69 -6.83 42.73
N ARG A 276 -7.73 -7.58 42.38
CA ARG A 276 -8.11 -8.01 41.03
C ARG A 276 -8.72 -6.88 40.17
N TRP A 277 -8.66 -7.12 38.84
CA TRP A 277 -9.56 -6.69 37.75
C TRP A 277 -9.15 -5.51 36.84
N ASN A 278 -9.31 -5.78 35.55
CA ASN A 278 -9.71 -4.96 34.40
C ASN A 278 -9.11 -3.57 34.21
N CYS A 279 -8.32 -3.43 33.14
CA CYS A 279 -7.96 -2.13 32.58
C CYS A 279 -9.21 -1.45 32.00
N PHE A 280 -9.67 -0.39 32.66
CA PHE A 280 -10.55 0.62 32.06
C PHE A 280 -9.71 1.88 31.81
N PHE A 281 -9.71 2.37 30.57
CA PHE A 281 -9.41 3.78 30.33
C PHE A 281 -10.72 4.54 30.51
N LEU A 282 -11.00 5.01 31.72
CA LEU A 282 -12.06 5.98 31.96
C LEU A 282 -11.40 7.36 31.99
N PHE A 283 -11.43 8.06 30.86
CA PHE A 283 -11.28 9.51 30.86
C PHE A 283 -12.66 10.08 31.16
N THR A 284 -12.93 10.43 32.42
CA THR A 284 -14.01 11.36 32.74
C THR A 284 -13.44 12.77 32.70
N MET A 285 -14.14 13.66 31.97
CA MET A 285 -13.90 15.11 31.98
C MET A 285 -13.91 15.69 33.38
#